data_AF-A0A432JRF1-F1
#
_entry.id   AF-A0A432JRF1-F1
#
_cell.length_a   1.000
_cell.length_b   1.000
_cell.length_c   1.000
_cell.angle_alpha   90.00
_cell.angle_beta   90.00
_cell.angle_gamma   90.00
#
_symmetry.space_group_name_H-M   'P 1'
#
loop_
_entity.id
_entity.type
_entity.pdbx_description
1 polymer ?
#
loop_
_entity_poly.entity_id
_entity_poly.type
_entity_poly.pdbx_seq_one_letter_code
_entity_poly.pdbx_strand_id
1 'polypeptide(L)'
;MKKKLAYIRNHYAEIYKVSLFVVSIIIIVAILPKELQFKYEYTQNAPWMYEDLVAPNDFPIIKTPEEIQAEKQQLREQVKPYFIFNEELTKETLRKAEAIFDSSWVQKYGFDNRENYRLNRGF
;
A
#
# COMPACT_ATOMS: atom_id res chain seq x y z
N MET A 1 47.16 54.03 -37.08
CA MET A 1 45.76 53.63 -37.41
C MET A 1 45.65 52.73 -38.63
N LYS A 2 46.36 53.00 -39.75
CA LYS A 2 46.30 52.20 -41.00
C LYS A 2 46.64 50.71 -40.84
N LYS A 3 47.61 50.36 -39.97
CA LYS A 3 48.00 48.96 -39.71
C LYS A 3 46.90 48.13 -39.04
N LYS A 4 46.10 48.72 -38.13
CA LYS A 4 44.98 48.03 -37.46
C LYS A 4 43.83 47.74 -38.45
N LEU A 5 43.53 48.69 -39.33
CA LEU A 5 42.56 48.52 -40.42
C LEU A 5 42.99 47.43 -41.41
N ALA A 6 44.28 47.41 -41.80
CA ALA A 6 44.81 46.37 -42.67
C ALA A 6 44.75 44.97 -42.03
N TYR A 7 45.00 44.89 -40.72
CA TYR A 7 44.90 43.64 -39.97
C TYR A 7 43.46 43.09 -39.93
N ILE A 8 42.48 43.96 -39.63
CA ILE A 8 41.05 43.60 -39.60
C ILE A 8 40.58 43.15 -40.99
N ARG A 9 40.99 43.85 -42.05
CA ARG A 9 40.65 43.49 -43.43
C ARG A 9 41.20 42.11 -43.81
N ASN A 10 42.43 41.80 -43.44
CA ASN A 10 43.07 40.53 -43.81
C ASN A 10 42.51 39.33 -43.02
N HIS A 11 41.93 39.56 -41.83
CA HIS A 11 41.36 38.52 -40.98
C HIS A 11 39.83 38.60 -40.86
N TYR A 12 39.16 39.27 -41.80
CA TYR A 12 37.72 39.54 -41.71
C TYR A 12 36.88 38.27 -41.57
N ALA A 13 37.27 37.17 -42.24
CA ALA A 13 36.55 35.91 -42.22
C ALA A 13 36.58 35.25 -40.83
N GLU A 14 37.72 35.28 -40.14
CA GLU A 14 37.85 34.72 -38.79
C GLU A 14 37.18 35.62 -37.75
N ILE A 15 37.31 36.95 -37.90
CA ILE A 15 36.60 37.92 -37.05
C ILE A 15 35.09 37.74 -37.20
N TYR A 16 34.59 37.53 -38.42
CA TYR A 16 33.17 37.29 -38.68
C TYR A 16 32.67 36.02 -37.99
N LYS A 17 33.38 34.89 -38.12
CA LYS A 17 33.02 33.62 -37.44
C LYS A 17 32.97 33.77 -35.91
N VAL A 18 33.99 34.41 -35.32
CA VAL A 18 34.03 34.65 -33.87
C VAL A 18 32.89 35.59 -33.45
N SER A 19 32.61 36.63 -34.24
CA SER A 19 31.53 37.57 -33.95
C SER A 19 30.15 36.91 -33.96
N LEU A 20 29.92 35.96 -34.88
CA LEU A 20 28.70 35.16 -34.89
C LEU A 20 28.54 34.36 -33.60
N PHE A 21 29.60 33.71 -33.12
CA PHE A 21 29.56 32.95 -31.88
C PHE A 21 29.27 33.83 -30.67
N VAL A 22 29.91 35.00 -30.58
CA VAL A 22 29.67 35.98 -29.51
C VAL A 22 28.22 36.48 -29.54
N VAL A 23 27.70 36.82 -30.72
CA VAL A 23 26.31 37.26 -30.87
C VAL A 23 25.33 36.14 -30.50
N SER A 24 25.58 34.91 -30.92
CA SER A 24 24.77 33.75 -30.55
C SER A 24 24.74 33.54 -29.03
N ILE A 25 25.88 33.64 -28.34
CA ILE A 25 25.94 33.55 -26.87
C ILE A 25 25.08 34.64 -26.24
N ILE A 26 25.22 35.89 -26.69
CA ILE A 26 24.45 37.02 -26.16
C ILE A 26 22.94 36.77 -26.34
N ILE A 27 22.52 36.29 -27.51
CA ILE A 27 21.12 35.98 -27.79
C ILE A 27 20.60 34.86 -26.87
N ILE A 28 21.35 33.76 -26.74
CA ILE A 28 20.96 32.63 -25.87
C ILE A 28 20.79 33.11 -24.43
N VAL A 29 21.77 33.84 -23.90
CA VAL A 29 21.72 34.36 -22.51
C VAL A 29 20.59 35.36 -22.33
N ALA A 30 20.29 36.18 -23.34
CA ALA A 30 19.19 37.14 -23.26
C ALA A 30 17.80 36.50 -23.27
N ILE A 31 17.65 35.34 -23.93
CA ILE A 31 16.39 34.59 -23.99
C ILE A 31 16.19 33.73 -22.74
N LEU A 32 17.27 33.27 -22.09
CA LEU A 32 17.16 32.44 -20.90
C LEU A 32 16.45 33.21 -19.76
N PRO A 33 15.36 32.66 -19.20
CA PRO A 33 14.69 33.28 -18.07
C PRO A 33 15.66 33.35 -16.87
N LYS A 34 15.79 34.55 -16.27
CA LYS A 34 16.71 34.80 -15.15
C LYS A 34 16.37 33.99 -13.90
N GLU A 35 15.10 33.64 -13.76
CA GLU A 35 14.57 32.90 -12.64
C GLU A 35 13.73 31.76 -13.21
N LEU A 36 14.14 30.53 -12.89
CA LEU A 36 13.25 29.40 -13.03
C LEU A 36 12.18 29.58 -11.95
N GLN A 37 11.02 30.11 -12.31
CA GLN A 37 9.91 30.27 -11.37
C GLN A 37 9.51 28.88 -10.87
N PHE A 38 9.97 28.52 -9.67
CA PHE A 38 9.50 27.33 -9.02
C PHE A 38 8.03 27.57 -8.70
N LYS A 39 7.14 26.77 -9.30
CA LYS A 39 5.69 26.85 -9.07
C LYS A 39 5.32 26.79 -7.57
N TYR A 40 6.24 26.27 -6.76
CA TYR A 40 6.09 26.07 -5.32
C TYR A 40 7.22 26.79 -4.57
N GLU A 41 6.96 28.03 -4.15
CA GLU A 41 7.80 28.75 -3.20
C GLU A 41 7.29 28.44 -1.78
N TYR A 42 8.16 27.88 -0.95
CA TYR A 42 7.85 27.65 0.45
C TYR A 42 8.65 28.62 1.31
N THR A 43 7.97 29.25 2.27
CA THR A 43 8.61 30.06 3.29
C THR A 43 8.58 29.29 4.60
N GLN A 44 9.71 29.25 5.31
CA GLN A 44 9.79 28.56 6.59
C GLN A 44 8.83 29.22 7.60
N ASN A 45 8.04 28.41 8.31
CA ASN A 45 6.99 28.82 9.25
C ASN A 45 5.72 29.44 8.61
N ALA A 46 5.56 29.39 7.29
CA ALA A 46 4.29 29.72 6.66
C ALA A 46 3.39 28.48 6.51
N PRO A 47 2.06 28.65 6.52
CA PRO A 47 1.12 27.56 6.22
C PRO A 47 1.31 27.07 4.78
N TRP A 48 1.05 25.77 4.55
CA TRP A 48 1.09 25.17 3.22
C TRP A 48 0.01 25.81 2.33
N MET A 49 0.43 26.45 1.23
CA MET A 49 -0.48 27.22 0.35
C MET A 49 -0.87 26.47 -0.93
N TYR A 50 -0.34 25.27 -1.14
CA TYR A 50 -0.53 24.49 -2.37
C TYR A 50 -1.47 23.32 -2.12
N GLU A 51 -1.94 22.70 -3.19
CA GLU A 51 -2.73 21.48 -3.08
C GLU A 51 -1.92 20.38 -2.40
N ASP A 52 -2.61 19.55 -1.63
CA ASP A 52 -2.00 18.38 -1.03
C ASP A 52 -1.56 17.42 -2.14
N LEU A 53 -0.28 17.07 -2.14
CA LEU A 53 0.29 16.12 -3.08
C LEU A 53 -0.06 14.69 -2.60
N VAL A 54 -1.31 14.29 -2.83
CA VAL A 54 -1.75 12.92 -2.57
C VAL A 54 -1.39 12.06 -3.77
N ALA A 55 -0.80 10.88 -3.53
CA ALA A 55 -0.51 9.94 -4.59
C ALA A 55 -1.82 9.50 -5.27
N PRO A 56 -1.89 9.47 -6.62
CA PRO A 56 -3.10 9.06 -7.33
C PRO A 56 -3.42 7.57 -7.16
N ASN A 57 -2.46 6.77 -6.69
CA ASN A 57 -2.63 5.35 -6.43
C ASN A 57 -1.90 4.97 -5.14
N ASP A 58 -2.38 3.92 -4.49
CA ASP A 58 -1.72 3.32 -3.33
C ASP A 58 -0.49 2.52 -3.77
N PHE A 59 0.59 2.63 -3.00
CA PHE A 59 1.78 1.80 -3.19
C PHE A 59 1.65 0.52 -2.36
N PRO A 60 1.92 -0.67 -2.93
CA PRO A 60 1.93 -1.89 -2.13
C PRO A 60 3.10 -1.85 -1.15
N ILE A 61 2.80 -1.99 0.15
CA ILE A 61 3.82 -2.23 1.16
C ILE A 61 4.21 -3.70 1.07
N ILE A 62 5.34 -3.97 0.40
CA ILE A 62 5.86 -5.33 0.22
C ILE A 62 6.45 -5.79 1.55
N LYS A 63 5.70 -6.61 2.29
CA LYS A 63 6.17 -7.29 3.50
C LYS A 63 6.92 -8.56 3.13
N THR A 64 7.93 -8.91 3.91
CA THR A 64 8.64 -10.18 3.78
C THR A 64 7.74 -11.36 4.16
N PRO A 65 7.99 -12.57 3.63
CA PRO A 65 7.24 -13.76 4.04
C PRO A 65 7.28 -13.99 5.56
N GLU A 66 8.39 -13.69 6.20
CA GLU A 66 8.61 -13.85 7.64
C GLU A 66 7.72 -12.92 8.46
N GLU A 67 7.64 -11.63 8.08
CA GLU A 67 6.76 -10.65 8.72
C GLU A 67 5.29 -11.04 8.60
N ILE A 68 4.88 -11.53 7.42
CA ILE A 68 3.50 -12.00 7.20
C ILE A 68 3.16 -13.18 8.10
N GLN A 69 4.10 -14.12 8.31
CA GLN A 69 3.88 -15.25 9.19
C GLN A 69 3.81 -14.82 10.66
N ALA A 70 4.68 -13.90 11.08
CA ALA A 70 4.66 -13.33 12.43
C ALA A 70 3.33 -12.62 12.73
N GLU A 71 2.85 -11.76 11.81
CA GLU A 71 1.55 -11.09 11.97
C GLU A 71 0.38 -12.09 12.02
N LYS A 72 0.39 -13.11 11.16
CA LYS A 72 -0.64 -14.16 11.19
C LYS A 72 -0.65 -14.91 12.51
N GLN A 73 0.51 -15.18 13.09
CA GLN A 73 0.62 -15.84 14.38
C GLN A 73 0.06 -14.95 15.50
N GLN A 74 0.43 -13.68 15.53
CA GLN A 74 -0.11 -12.71 16.48
C GLN A 74 -1.63 -12.57 16.37
N LEU A 75 -2.17 -12.53 15.15
CA LEU A 75 -3.61 -12.50 14.92
C LEU A 75 -4.30 -13.75 15.45
N ARG A 76 -3.72 -14.95 15.28
CA ARG A 76 -4.31 -16.18 15.83
C ARG A 76 -4.33 -16.20 17.35
N GLU A 77 -3.34 -15.61 17.99
CA GLU A 77 -3.26 -15.52 19.46
C GLU A 77 -4.24 -14.50 20.04
N GLN A 78 -4.51 -13.43 19.28
CA GLN A 78 -5.33 -12.30 19.76
C GLN A 78 -6.78 -12.35 19.26
N VAL A 79 -7.11 -13.20 18.28
CA VAL A 79 -8.46 -13.26 17.72
C VAL A 79 -9.45 -13.81 18.74
N LYS A 80 -10.51 -13.04 18.98
CA LYS A 80 -11.67 -13.51 19.73
C LYS A 80 -12.58 -14.26 18.75
N PRO A 81 -12.87 -15.55 18.96
CA PRO A 81 -13.73 -16.29 18.04
C PRO A 81 -15.16 -15.77 18.13
N TYR A 82 -15.76 -15.50 16.97
CA TYR A 82 -17.17 -15.17 16.84
C TYR A 82 -17.87 -16.33 16.14
N PHE A 83 -18.92 -16.84 16.78
CA PHE A 83 -19.71 -17.96 16.25
C PHE A 83 -21.07 -17.46 15.77
N ILE A 84 -21.52 -17.98 14.65
CA ILE A 84 -22.87 -17.75 14.14
C ILE A 84 -23.71 -18.95 14.58
N PHE A 85 -24.83 -18.67 15.26
CA PHE A 85 -25.77 -19.72 15.60
C PHE A 85 -26.45 -20.25 14.34
N ASN A 86 -26.41 -21.57 14.16
CA ASN A 86 -27.07 -22.25 13.05
C ASN A 86 -28.02 -23.31 13.60
N GLU A 87 -29.32 -23.06 13.47
CA GLU A 87 -30.36 -23.93 13.99
C GLU A 87 -30.46 -25.27 13.23
N GLU A 88 -30.25 -25.26 11.92
CA GLU A 88 -30.31 -26.46 11.09
C GLU A 88 -29.15 -27.42 11.42
N LEU A 89 -27.93 -26.88 11.54
CA LEU A 89 -26.76 -27.65 11.97
C LEU A 89 -26.96 -28.21 13.37
N THR A 90 -27.60 -27.46 14.27
CA THR A 90 -27.92 -27.90 15.63
C THR A 90 -28.87 -29.10 15.62
N LYS A 91 -29.94 -29.05 14.81
CA LYS A 91 -30.90 -30.17 14.68
C LYS A 91 -30.22 -31.42 14.10
N GLU A 92 -29.41 -31.24 13.06
CA GLU A 92 -28.71 -32.36 12.42
C GLU A 92 -27.71 -33.04 13.38
N THR A 93 -26.92 -32.23 14.09
CA THR A 93 -25.93 -32.73 15.07
C THR A 93 -26.60 -33.40 16.26
N LEU A 94 -27.72 -32.89 16.76
CA LEU A 94 -28.54 -33.54 17.78
C LEU A 94 -29.02 -34.93 17.33
N ARG A 95 -29.61 -35.03 16.14
CA ARG A 95 -30.09 -36.31 15.60
C ARG A 95 -28.94 -37.32 15.44
N LYS A 96 -27.77 -36.87 14.99
CA LYS A 96 -26.57 -37.71 14.90
C LYS A 96 -26.11 -38.17 16.29
N ALA A 97 -26.10 -37.27 17.27
CA ALA A 97 -25.73 -37.59 18.64
C ALA A 97 -26.68 -38.62 19.26
N GLU A 98 -28.00 -38.49 19.05
CA GLU A 98 -29.00 -39.45 19.50
C GLU A 98 -28.78 -40.83 18.87
N ALA A 99 -28.55 -40.90 17.56
CA ALA A 99 -28.30 -42.17 16.87
C ALA A 99 -27.00 -42.86 17.36
N ILE A 100 -25.94 -42.09 17.59
CA ILE A 100 -24.67 -42.60 18.15
C ILE A 100 -24.88 -43.07 19.59
N PHE A 101 -25.63 -42.30 20.38
CA PHE A 101 -25.95 -42.66 21.75
C PHE A 101 -26.74 -43.97 21.79
N ASP A 102 -27.79 -44.12 20.97
CA ASP A 102 -28.65 -45.31 20.97
C ASP A 102 -27.89 -46.57 20.58
N SER A 103 -27.04 -46.49 19.56
CA SER A 103 -26.19 -47.62 19.16
C SER A 103 -25.18 -47.99 20.27
N SER A 104 -24.55 -46.99 20.89
CA SER A 104 -23.62 -47.20 22.02
C SER A 104 -24.32 -47.74 23.28
N TRP A 105 -25.57 -47.33 23.50
CA TRP A 105 -26.39 -47.76 24.63
C TRP A 105 -26.73 -49.24 24.51
N VAL A 106 -27.28 -49.66 23.37
CA VAL A 106 -27.64 -51.06 23.11
C VAL A 106 -26.41 -51.96 23.20
N GLN A 107 -25.26 -51.49 22.71
CA GLN A 107 -24.00 -52.25 22.82
C GLN A 107 -23.58 -52.49 24.28
N LYS A 108 -23.81 -51.52 25.17
CA LYS A 108 -23.32 -51.58 26.56
C LYS A 108 -24.33 -52.18 27.55
N TYR A 109 -25.62 -51.87 27.39
CA TYR A 109 -26.67 -52.23 28.36
C TYR A 109 -27.77 -53.12 27.75
N GLY A 110 -27.71 -53.43 26.45
CA GLY A 110 -28.76 -54.21 25.77
C GLY A 110 -30.05 -53.41 25.57
N PHE A 111 -31.17 -54.11 25.39
CA PHE A 111 -32.49 -53.52 25.13
C PHE A 111 -33.24 -53.06 26.40
N ASP A 112 -32.52 -52.78 27.48
CA ASP A 112 -33.13 -52.34 28.75
C ASP A 112 -33.75 -50.94 28.62
N ASN A 113 -34.81 -50.68 29.39
CA ASN A 113 -35.60 -49.47 29.31
C ASN A 113 -34.77 -48.25 29.78
N ARG A 114 -34.56 -47.29 28.88
CA ARG A 114 -33.79 -46.05 29.13
C ARG A 114 -34.29 -45.28 30.36
N GLU A 115 -35.59 -45.39 30.66
CA GLU A 115 -36.25 -44.77 31.82
C GLU A 115 -35.62 -45.22 33.16
N ASN A 116 -35.13 -46.46 33.25
CA ASN A 116 -34.55 -47.02 34.47
C ASN A 116 -33.23 -46.33 34.89
N TYR A 117 -32.60 -45.60 33.97
CA TYR A 117 -31.30 -44.94 34.16
C TYR A 117 -31.39 -43.42 34.12
N ARG A 118 -32.60 -42.86 33.99
CA ARG A 118 -32.81 -41.43 34.13
C ARG A 118 -32.54 -41.07 35.59
N LEU A 119 -31.34 -40.56 35.87
CA LEU A 119 -31.05 -39.93 37.16
C LEU A 119 -32.14 -38.89 37.41
N ASN A 120 -32.83 -39.05 38.54
CA ASN A 120 -33.93 -38.21 38.99
C ASN A 120 -33.44 -36.75 39.10
N ARG A 121 -33.49 -36.00 37.99
CA ARG A 121 -33.22 -34.58 37.97
C ARG A 121 -34.50 -33.87 38.38
N GLY A 122 -34.75 -33.87 39.69
CA GLY A 122 -35.58 -32.84 40.30
C GLY A 122 -34.87 -31.50 40.13
N PHE A 123 -35.35 -30.73 39.16
CA PHE A 123 -35.26 -29.28 39.17
C PHE A 123 -36.67 -28.75 39.38
#